data_AF-Q84IV8-F1
#
_entry.id   AF-Q84IV8-F1
#
_cell.length_a   1.000
_cell.length_b   1.000
_cell.length_c   1.000
_cell.angle_alpha   90.00
_cell.angle_beta   90.00
_cell.angle_gamma   90.00
#
_symmetry.space_group_name_H-M   'P 1'
#
loop_
_entity.id
_entity.type
_entity.pdbx_description
1 polymer ?
#
loop_
_entity_poly.entity_id
_entity_poly.type
_entity_poly.pdbx_seq_one_letter_code
_entity_poly.pdbx_strand_id
1 'polypeptide(L)'
;LTMAEGFALLSVPSSFVQNEIERHLRGPIVEALSRRLGENVELGVRIAAPAPGEDLEVAGPTPELELDEVDETTEALASAHESWPSYFINRPGGADKAETPDTSLNARYTFESFVIGASNRFSHAAAVAVSEAPARAYNPLFIWGESGLGKTHLLHAAGNYAQRLFPGMRVKYVS
;
A
#
# COMPACT_ATOMS: atom_id res chain seq x y z
N LEU A 1 12.75 5.79 -19.16
CA LEU A 1 12.60 7.09 -19.84
C LEU A 1 13.09 6.91 -21.26
N THR A 2 12.23 7.12 -22.24
CA THR A 2 12.58 7.04 -23.67
C THR A 2 12.34 8.42 -24.27
N MET A 3 13.27 8.89 -25.11
CA MET A 3 13.25 10.24 -25.69
C MET A 3 13.11 10.14 -27.21
N ALA A 4 12.24 10.96 -27.81
CA ALA A 4 12.15 11.13 -29.25
C ALA A 4 11.68 12.57 -29.58
N GLU A 5 12.43 13.30 -30.41
CA GLU A 5 12.03 14.60 -31.01
C GLU A 5 11.43 15.62 -30.01
N GLY A 6 12.11 15.87 -28.89
CA GLY A 6 11.62 16.79 -27.85
C GLY A 6 10.50 16.23 -26.97
N PHE A 7 10.09 14.97 -27.14
CA PHE A 7 9.13 14.29 -26.30
C PHE A 7 9.81 13.25 -25.38
N ALA A 8 9.55 13.38 -24.09
CA ALA A 8 10.02 12.51 -23.03
C ALA A 8 8.91 11.57 -22.57
N LEU A 9 9.08 10.26 -22.75
CA LEU A 9 8.14 9.25 -22.27
C LEU A 9 8.66 8.58 -20.99
N LEU A 10 8.00 8.87 -19.87
CA LEU A 10 8.31 8.30 -18.57
C LEU A 10 7.40 7.10 -18.26
N SER A 11 8.01 5.93 -18.09
CA SER A 11 7.30 4.74 -17.62
C SER A 11 7.29 4.69 -16.10
N VAL A 12 6.10 4.58 -15.53
CA VAL A 12 5.88 4.57 -14.08
C VAL A 12 5.21 3.26 -13.64
N PRO A 13 5.44 2.79 -12.40
CA PRO A 13 4.95 1.50 -11.94
C PRO A 13 3.44 1.47 -11.65
N SER A 14 2.80 2.63 -11.49
CA SER A 14 1.38 2.71 -11.14
C SER A 14 0.72 4.01 -11.62
N SER A 15 -0.61 3.99 -11.71
CA SER A 15 -1.46 5.16 -12.01
C SER A 15 -1.34 6.24 -10.94
N PHE A 16 -1.04 5.88 -9.69
CA PHE A 16 -0.77 6.85 -8.63
C PHE A 16 0.47 7.68 -8.94
N VAL A 17 1.59 7.03 -9.29
CA VAL A 17 2.83 7.72 -9.66
C VAL A 17 2.62 8.55 -10.94
N GLN A 18 1.80 8.06 -11.87
CA GLN A 18 1.40 8.85 -13.03
C GLN A 18 0.70 10.15 -12.63
N ASN A 19 -0.34 10.06 -11.80
CA ASN A 19 -1.14 11.21 -11.38
C ASN A 19 -0.31 12.23 -10.56
N GLU A 20 0.57 11.75 -9.68
CA GLU A 20 1.47 12.61 -8.90
C GLU A 20 2.44 13.38 -9.80
N ILE A 21 2.96 12.70 -10.83
CA ILE A 21 3.84 13.33 -11.80
C ILE A 21 3.09 14.34 -12.66
N GLU A 22 1.88 14.00 -13.13
CA GLU A 22 1.08 14.90 -13.95
C GLU A 22 0.65 16.17 -13.19
N ARG A 23 0.29 16.04 -11.90
CA ARG A 23 -0.22 17.15 -11.09
C ARG A 23 0.86 18.03 -10.49
N HIS A 24 1.90 17.45 -9.89
CA HIS A 24 2.85 18.22 -9.06
C HIS A 24 4.26 18.24 -9.65
N LEU A 25 4.72 17.13 -10.23
CA LEU A 25 6.13 17.01 -10.64
C LEU A 25 6.36 17.34 -12.12
N ARG A 26 5.31 17.56 -12.92
CA ARG A 26 5.41 17.85 -14.35
C ARG A 26 6.27 19.07 -14.62
N GLY A 27 5.97 20.18 -13.96
CA GLY A 27 6.71 21.44 -14.10
C GLY A 27 8.21 21.27 -13.80
N PRO A 28 8.57 20.80 -12.60
CA PRO A 28 9.97 20.56 -12.23
C PRO A 28 10.71 19.61 -13.19
N ILE A 29 10.07 18.53 -13.65
CA ILE A 29 10.68 17.55 -14.55
C ILE A 29 10.90 18.16 -15.94
N VAL A 30 9.90 18.82 -16.49
CA VAL A 30 10.00 19.50 -17.80
C VAL A 30 11.08 20.57 -17.75
N GLU A 31 11.11 21.41 -16.71
CA GLU A 31 12.10 22.47 -16.58
C GLU A 31 13.53 21.92 -16.45
N ALA A 32 13.72 20.84 -15.70
CA ALA A 32 15.02 20.18 -15.55
C ALA A 32 15.49 19.53 -16.85
N LEU A 33 14.58 18.87 -17.59
CA LEU A 33 14.87 18.25 -18.88
C LEU A 33 15.18 19.31 -19.94
N SER A 34 14.35 20.35 -20.05
CA SER A 34 14.57 21.44 -21.01
C SER A 34 15.88 22.18 -20.75
N ARG A 35 16.24 22.43 -19.48
CA ARG A 35 17.55 23.03 -19.14
C ARG A 35 18.73 22.16 -19.53
N ARG A 36 18.62 20.84 -19.37
CA ARG A 36 19.72 19.91 -19.67
C ARG A 36 19.86 19.60 -21.16
N LEU A 37 18.75 19.58 -21.88
CA LEU A 37 18.69 19.21 -23.30
C LEU A 37 18.76 20.43 -24.23
N GLY A 38 18.53 21.64 -23.71
CA GLY A 38 18.63 22.88 -24.47
C GLY A 38 17.47 23.10 -25.45
N GLU A 39 16.43 22.28 -25.37
CA GLU A 39 15.22 22.33 -26.16
C GLU A 39 13.98 22.22 -25.27
N ASN A 40 12.81 22.62 -25.76
CA ASN A 40 11.60 22.57 -24.96
C ASN A 40 11.03 21.14 -24.98
N VAL A 41 11.08 20.46 -23.84
CA VAL A 41 10.70 19.04 -23.74
C VAL A 41 9.26 18.88 -23.27
N GLU A 42 8.48 18.10 -23.99
CA GLU A 42 7.13 17.71 -23.58
C GLU A 42 7.15 16.34 -22.91
N LEU A 43 6.51 16.22 -21.74
CA LEU A 43 6.52 15.00 -20.92
C LEU A 43 5.21 14.24 -21.08
N GLY A 44 5.30 13.00 -21.58
CA GLY A 44 4.27 11.99 -21.50
C GLY A 44 4.56 10.97 -20.41
N VAL A 45 3.56 10.59 -19.64
CA VAL A 45 3.68 9.57 -18.58
C VAL A 45 2.81 8.37 -18.96
N ARG A 46 3.36 7.16 -18.84
CA ARG A 46 2.61 5.92 -19.09
C ARG A 46 2.89 4.89 -18.01
N ILE A 47 1.90 4.06 -17.72
CA ILE A 47 2.08 2.92 -16.84
C ILE A 47 2.87 1.85 -17.59
N ALA A 48 3.90 1.30 -16.95
CA ALA A 48 4.61 0.14 -17.48
C ALA A 48 3.64 -1.05 -17.51
N ALA A 49 3.34 -1.57 -18.70
CA ALA A 49 2.66 -2.85 -18.82
C ALA A 49 3.50 -3.92 -18.11
N PRO A 50 2.90 -4.81 -17.30
CA PRO A 50 3.65 -5.90 -16.69
C PRO A 50 4.34 -6.69 -17.81
N ALA A 51 5.65 -6.88 -17.68
CA ALA A 51 6.44 -7.57 -18.69
C ALA A 51 5.86 -8.98 -18.88
N PRO A 52 5.61 -9.44 -20.13
CA PRO A 52 5.16 -10.79 -20.36
C PRO A 52 6.36 -11.73 -20.17
N GLY A 53 6.35 -12.48 -19.07
CA GLY A 53 7.29 -13.58 -18.84
C GLY A 53 7.92 -13.61 -17.46
N GLU A 54 7.12 -13.85 -16.43
CA GLU A 54 7.44 -14.82 -15.37
C GLU A 54 6.12 -15.51 -15.01
N ASP A 55 6.08 -16.84 -15.14
CA ASP A 55 4.89 -17.66 -14.96
C ASP A 55 4.34 -17.53 -13.53
N LEU A 56 3.39 -16.63 -13.32
CA LEU A 56 2.55 -16.60 -12.13
C LEU A 56 1.13 -16.90 -12.60
N GLU A 57 0.69 -18.14 -12.40
CA GLU A 57 -0.70 -18.53 -12.56
C GLU A 57 -1.59 -17.57 -11.76
N VAL A 58 -2.23 -16.65 -12.47
CA VAL A 58 -3.29 -15.80 -11.95
C VAL A 58 -4.56 -16.64 -11.96
N ALA A 59 -4.73 -17.46 -10.92
CA ALA A 59 -5.96 -18.19 -10.68
C ALA A 59 -6.37 -18.03 -9.21
N GLY A 60 -7.24 -17.05 -8.96
CA GLY A 60 -7.98 -16.89 -7.72
C GLY A 60 -9.06 -15.84 -7.93
N PRO A 61 -10.32 -16.10 -7.56
CA PRO A 61 -11.45 -15.27 -7.99
C PRO A 61 -11.33 -13.88 -7.34
N THR A 62 -11.44 -12.83 -8.15
CA THR A 62 -11.94 -11.54 -7.67
C THR A 62 -13.31 -11.81 -7.05
N PRO A 63 -13.52 -11.56 -5.74
CA PRO A 63 -14.88 -11.50 -5.23
C PRO A 63 -15.49 -10.26 -5.88
N GLU A 64 -16.43 -10.46 -6.80
CA GLU A 64 -17.40 -9.43 -7.17
C GLU A 64 -18.18 -9.10 -5.90
N LEU A 65 -17.76 -8.03 -5.23
CA LEU A 65 -18.55 -7.41 -4.18
C LEU A 65 -19.60 -6.56 -4.89
N GLU A 66 -20.84 -7.07 -4.95
CA GLU A 66 -22.02 -6.22 -5.07
C GLU A 66 -22.05 -5.32 -3.83
N LEU A 67 -21.49 -4.12 -3.98
CA LEU A 67 -21.60 -3.05 -3.00
C LEU A 67 -22.91 -2.32 -3.32
N ASP A 68 -23.95 -2.57 -2.54
CA ASP A 68 -25.09 -1.67 -2.49
C ASP A 68 -24.59 -0.27 -2.13
N GLU A 69 -24.93 0.70 -2.98
CA GLU A 69 -24.46 2.08 -2.95
C GLU A 69 -24.75 2.74 -1.60
N VAL A 70 -23.69 3.05 -0.84
CA VAL A 70 -23.74 4.02 0.25
C VAL A 70 -22.65 5.07 -0.02
N ASP A 71 -23.13 6.25 -0.42
CA ASP A 71 -22.45 7.45 -0.93
C ASP A 71 -21.40 8.08 0.01
N GLU A 72 -21.13 7.48 1.17
CA GLU A 72 -20.25 8.04 2.22
C GLU A 72 -18.79 7.53 2.17
N THR A 73 -18.48 6.58 1.28
CA THR A 73 -17.15 5.91 1.24
C THR A 73 -16.09 6.67 0.44
N THR A 74 -16.51 7.51 -0.51
CA THR A 74 -15.65 8.23 -1.46
C THR A 74 -14.88 9.39 -0.81
N GLU A 75 -15.51 10.13 0.10
CA GLU A 75 -14.85 11.22 0.85
C GLU A 75 -13.83 10.69 1.87
N ALA A 76 -14.12 9.57 2.51
CA ALA A 76 -13.19 8.93 3.45
C ALA A 76 -11.91 8.43 2.77
N LEU A 77 -12.03 7.89 1.55
CA LEU A 77 -10.88 7.50 0.71
C LEU A 77 -10.06 8.71 0.25
N ALA A 78 -10.73 9.81 -0.14
CA ALA A 78 -10.06 11.04 -0.56
C ALA A 78 -9.30 11.72 0.59
N SER A 79 -9.92 11.83 1.78
CA SER A 79 -9.30 12.42 2.97
C SER A 79 -8.13 11.58 3.50
N ALA A 80 -8.22 10.26 3.41
CA ALA A 80 -7.12 9.36 3.74
C ALA A 80 -5.93 9.55 2.79
N HIS A 81 -6.16 9.80 1.49
CA HIS A 81 -5.09 10.06 0.52
C HIS A 81 -4.40 11.42 0.68
N GLU A 82 -5.11 12.46 1.13
CA GLU A 82 -4.52 13.80 1.34
C GLU A 82 -3.70 13.90 2.64
N SER A 83 -4.04 13.10 3.66
CA SER A 83 -3.42 13.17 4.99
C SER A 83 -2.41 12.06 5.28
N TRP A 84 -2.22 11.11 4.36
CA TRP A 84 -1.30 9.98 4.59
C TRP A 84 0.17 10.43 4.57
N PRO A 85 0.94 10.24 5.64
CA PRO A 85 2.36 10.55 5.63
C PRO A 85 3.08 9.69 4.59
N SER A 86 3.87 10.30 3.71
CA SER A 86 4.76 9.66 2.73
C SER A 86 5.84 8.74 3.34
N TYR A 87 5.75 8.47 4.64
CA TYR A 87 6.59 7.55 5.42
C TYR A 87 6.74 6.17 4.76
N PHE A 88 5.68 5.62 4.16
CA PHE A 88 5.74 4.30 3.53
C PHE A 88 6.32 4.30 2.12
N ILE A 89 6.34 5.45 1.44
CA ILE A 89 6.85 5.59 0.06
C ILE A 89 8.35 5.91 0.09
N ASN A 90 8.81 6.61 1.12
CA ASN A 90 10.20 7.02 1.25
C ASN A 90 10.90 6.26 2.40
N ARG A 91 11.07 4.94 2.23
CA ARG A 91 11.97 4.17 3.11
C ARG A 91 13.41 4.41 2.63
N PRO A 92 14.28 5.13 3.38
CA PRO A 92 15.70 5.13 3.05
C PRO A 92 16.19 3.68 3.14
N GLY A 93 16.66 3.15 2.01
CA GLY A 93 17.34 1.87 1.95
C GLY A 93 18.62 1.98 2.76
N GLY A 94 18.65 1.39 3.95
CA GLY A 94 19.79 1.44 4.84
C GLY A 94 19.64 0.42 5.95
N ALA A 95 20.43 -0.65 5.86
CA ALA A 95 20.60 -1.62 6.91
C ALA A 95 21.28 -0.96 8.10
N ASP A 96 20.52 -0.69 9.16
CA ASP A 96 21.07 -0.56 10.50
C ASP A 96 20.28 -1.44 11.45
N LYS A 97 20.99 -2.42 11.98
CA LYS A 97 20.54 -3.32 13.04
C LYS A 97 20.54 -2.52 14.35
N ALA A 98 19.69 -1.51 14.44
CA ALA A 98 19.37 -0.90 15.71
C ALA A 98 18.49 -1.90 16.47
N GLU A 99 19.02 -2.46 17.55
CA GLU A 99 18.24 -3.16 18.57
C GLU A 99 17.26 -2.16 19.17
N THR A 100 16.14 -1.94 18.47
CA THR A 100 14.98 -1.30 19.07
C THR A 100 14.46 -2.24 20.14
N PRO A 101 14.01 -1.72 21.30
CA PRO A 101 13.39 -2.55 22.33
C PRO A 101 12.35 -3.44 21.66
N ASP A 102 12.35 -4.73 22.01
CA ASP A 102 11.39 -5.71 21.52
C ASP A 102 9.98 -5.23 21.85
N THR A 103 9.39 -4.40 20.99
CA THR A 103 7.96 -4.17 20.96
C THR A 103 7.34 -5.41 20.31
N SER A 104 7.47 -6.51 21.05
CA SER A 104 7.01 -7.84 20.65
C SER A 104 5.50 -7.84 20.57
N LEU A 105 4.97 -8.70 19.71
CA LEU A 105 3.54 -8.89 19.60
C LEU A 105 3.02 -9.51 20.90
N ASN A 106 1.93 -8.98 21.43
CA ASN A 106 1.24 -9.61 22.54
C ASN A 106 0.57 -10.92 22.08
N ALA A 107 1.07 -12.06 22.56
CA ALA A 107 0.59 -13.39 22.19
C ALA A 107 -0.88 -13.67 22.59
N ARG A 108 -1.50 -12.85 23.44
CA ARG A 108 -2.91 -12.98 23.84
C ARG A 108 -3.88 -12.44 22.77
N TYR A 109 -3.40 -11.57 21.89
CA TYR A 109 -4.19 -10.98 20.82
C TYR A 109 -4.06 -11.84 19.56
N THR A 110 -5.05 -12.68 19.35
CA THR A 110 -5.11 -13.69 18.27
C THR A 110 -6.45 -13.58 17.57
N PHE A 111 -6.56 -14.06 16.32
CA PHE A 111 -7.84 -14.01 15.62
C PHE A 111 -8.89 -14.90 16.29
N GLU A 112 -8.46 -16.02 16.87
CA GLU A 112 -9.27 -16.99 17.60
C GLU A 112 -9.90 -16.38 18.86
N SER A 113 -9.26 -15.39 19.48
CA SER A 113 -9.79 -14.69 20.66
C SER A 113 -10.60 -13.42 20.31
N PHE A 114 -10.68 -13.05 19.03
CA PHE A 114 -11.41 -11.88 18.58
C PHE A 114 -12.90 -12.20 18.33
N VAL A 115 -13.79 -11.43 18.96
CA VAL A 115 -15.25 -11.64 18.79
C VAL A 115 -15.72 -10.96 17.50
N ILE A 116 -16.14 -11.78 16.54
CA ILE A 116 -16.62 -11.32 15.24
C ILE A 116 -18.11 -10.96 15.32
N GLY A 117 -18.46 -9.75 14.89
CA GLY A 117 -19.83 -9.25 14.75
C GLY A 117 -20.03 -8.58 13.39
N ALA A 118 -21.26 -8.19 13.06
CA ALA A 118 -21.57 -7.56 11.78
C ALA A 118 -20.71 -6.30 11.50
N SER A 119 -20.47 -5.48 12.52
CA SER A 119 -19.72 -4.23 12.42
C SER A 119 -18.20 -4.37 12.29
N ASN A 120 -17.63 -5.53 12.64
CA ASN A 120 -16.17 -5.74 12.62
C ASN A 120 -15.73 -6.89 11.71
N ARG A 121 -16.69 -7.61 11.09
CA ARG A 121 -16.42 -8.74 10.19
C ARG A 121 -15.51 -8.37 9.04
N PHE A 122 -15.72 -7.20 8.44
CA PHE A 122 -14.90 -6.74 7.32
C PHE A 122 -13.45 -6.47 7.75
N SER A 123 -13.25 -5.70 8.83
CA SER A 123 -11.92 -5.42 9.39
C SER A 123 -11.18 -6.69 9.82
N HIS A 124 -11.89 -7.65 10.40
CA HIS A 124 -11.35 -8.96 10.73
C HIS A 124 -10.91 -9.73 9.48
N ALA A 125 -11.78 -9.83 8.47
CA ALA A 125 -11.48 -10.52 7.22
C ALA A 125 -10.29 -9.89 6.49
N ALA A 126 -10.22 -8.56 6.42
CA ALA A 126 -9.11 -7.84 5.82
C ALA A 126 -7.79 -8.11 6.55
N ALA A 127 -7.80 -8.12 7.90
CA ALA A 127 -6.63 -8.43 8.70
C ALA A 127 -6.15 -9.88 8.49
N VAL A 128 -7.06 -10.84 8.39
CA VAL A 128 -6.74 -12.23 8.06
C VAL A 128 -6.12 -12.32 6.67
N ALA A 129 -6.73 -11.70 5.66
CA ALA A 129 -6.24 -11.75 4.27
C ALA A 129 -4.81 -11.18 4.14
N VAL A 130 -4.51 -10.06 4.82
CA VAL A 130 -3.16 -9.47 4.84
C VAL A 130 -2.16 -10.36 5.56
N SER A 131 -2.60 -11.15 6.54
CA SER A 131 -1.72 -12.07 7.26
C SER A 131 -1.40 -13.32 6.46
N GLU A 132 -2.36 -13.83 5.67
CA GLU A 132 -2.21 -15.01 4.81
C GLU A 132 -1.46 -14.69 3.52
N ALA A 133 -1.70 -13.51 2.94
CA ALA A 133 -1.05 -13.05 1.72
C ALA A 133 -0.47 -11.63 1.91
N PRO A 134 0.61 -11.48 2.71
CA PRO A 134 1.23 -10.19 2.96
C PRO A 134 1.62 -9.49 1.67
N ALA A 135 1.33 -8.19 1.60
CA ALA A 135 1.53 -7.33 0.44
C ALA A 135 0.78 -7.71 -0.84
N ARG A 136 0.03 -8.83 -0.87
CA ARG A 136 -0.78 -9.26 -2.03
C ARG A 136 -2.27 -8.97 -1.84
N ALA A 137 -2.81 -9.19 -0.63
CA ALA A 137 -4.21 -8.89 -0.36
C ALA A 137 -4.45 -7.38 -0.32
N TYR A 138 -3.73 -6.67 0.56
CA TYR A 138 -3.76 -5.22 0.68
C TYR A 138 -2.39 -4.69 1.09
N ASN A 139 -2.00 -3.53 0.56
CA ASN A 139 -0.81 -2.80 0.97
C ASN A 139 -0.96 -1.30 0.61
N PRO A 140 -1.12 -0.39 1.58
CA PRO A 140 -1.24 -0.64 3.02
C PRO A 140 -2.63 -1.17 3.44
N LEU A 141 -2.72 -1.74 4.65
CA LEU A 141 -3.99 -1.99 5.35
C LEU A 141 -4.21 -0.90 6.40
N PHE A 142 -5.35 -0.21 6.32
CA PHE A 142 -5.76 0.81 7.29
C PHE A 142 -7.00 0.38 8.04
N ILE A 143 -6.94 0.35 9.37
CA ILE A 143 -8.07 0.02 10.24
C ILE A 143 -8.38 1.24 11.11
N TRP A 144 -9.61 1.76 11.02
CA TRP A 144 -10.08 2.92 11.77
C TRP A 144 -11.34 2.60 12.58
N GLY A 145 -11.68 3.47 13.52
CA GLY A 145 -12.86 3.34 14.39
C GLY A 145 -12.63 3.92 15.78
N GLU A 146 -13.69 4.05 16.58
CA GLU A 146 -13.65 4.55 17.96
C GLU A 146 -12.74 3.72 18.88
N SER A 147 -12.47 4.27 20.07
CA SER A 147 -11.72 3.55 21.11
C SER A 147 -12.44 2.25 21.50
N GLY A 148 -11.68 1.19 21.79
CA GLY A 148 -12.24 -0.08 22.25
C GLY A 148 -12.80 -1.01 21.16
N LEU A 149 -12.82 -0.62 19.89
CA LEU A 149 -13.35 -1.47 18.79
C LEU A 149 -12.38 -2.55 18.29
N GLY A 150 -11.26 -2.77 18.98
CA GLY A 150 -10.35 -3.88 18.69
C GLY A 150 -9.30 -3.64 17.61
N LYS A 151 -9.04 -2.39 17.19
CA LYS A 151 -7.97 -2.04 16.23
C LYS A 151 -6.61 -2.61 16.62
N THR A 152 -6.19 -2.38 17.86
CA THR A 152 -4.93 -2.91 18.40
C THR A 152 -4.93 -4.43 18.42
N HIS A 153 -6.05 -5.06 18.82
CA HIS A 153 -6.18 -6.52 18.80
C HIS A 153 -5.97 -7.08 17.40
N LEU A 154 -6.64 -6.51 16.40
CA LEU A 154 -6.52 -6.95 15.00
C LEU A 154 -5.09 -6.82 14.46
N LEU A 155 -4.40 -5.72 14.74
CA LEU A 155 -3.00 -5.54 14.31
C LEU A 155 -2.05 -6.57 14.95
N HIS A 156 -2.22 -6.83 16.25
CA HIS A 156 -1.42 -7.85 16.93
C HIS A 156 -1.76 -9.27 16.44
N ALA A 157 -3.05 -9.57 16.25
CA ALA A 157 -3.51 -10.86 15.74
C ALA A 157 -2.95 -11.13 14.34
N ALA A 158 -2.96 -10.11 13.46
CA ALA A 158 -2.38 -10.21 12.13
C ALA A 158 -0.88 -10.53 12.17
N GLY A 159 -0.12 -9.81 13.00
CA GLY A 159 1.31 -10.07 13.18
C GLY A 159 1.59 -11.48 13.73
N ASN A 160 0.84 -11.90 14.76
CA ASN A 160 1.00 -13.22 15.38
C ASN A 160 0.68 -14.34 14.38
N TYR A 161 -0.39 -14.17 13.61
CA TYR A 161 -0.82 -15.15 12.61
C TYR A 161 0.17 -15.23 11.45
N ALA A 162 0.67 -14.09 10.95
CA ALA A 162 1.71 -14.05 9.92
C ALA A 162 3.01 -14.73 10.38
N GLN A 163 3.45 -14.54 11.63
CA GLN A 163 4.63 -15.24 12.17
C GLN A 163 4.44 -16.76 12.25
N ARG A 164 3.22 -17.23 12.55
CA ARG A 164 2.89 -18.67 12.59
C ARG A 164 2.92 -19.28 11.18
N LEU A 165 2.36 -18.58 10.19
CA LEU A 165 2.31 -19.04 8.80
C LEU A 165 3.68 -18.97 8.12
N PHE A 166 4.50 -17.97 8.47
CA PHE A 166 5.80 -17.71 7.88
C PHE A 166 6.88 -17.63 8.97
N PRO A 167 7.45 -18.76 9.43
CA PRO A 167 8.39 -18.84 10.56
C PRO A 167 9.72 -18.06 10.43
N GLY A 168 9.95 -17.33 9.33
CA GLY A 168 11.10 -16.43 9.14
C GLY A 168 10.70 -14.97 8.91
N MET A 169 9.41 -14.64 8.98
CA MET A 169 8.91 -13.30 8.71
C MET A 169 9.22 -12.36 9.88
N ARG A 170 9.87 -11.26 9.57
CA ARG A 170 10.15 -10.21 10.56
C ARG A 170 8.92 -9.31 10.68
N VAL A 171 8.28 -9.35 11.83
CA VAL A 171 7.16 -8.48 12.17
C VAL A 171 7.58 -7.51 13.25
N LYS A 172 7.20 -6.24 13.10
CA LYS A 172 7.45 -5.19 14.08
C LYS A 172 6.14 -4.47 14.37
N TYR A 173 5.77 -4.41 15.63
CA TYR A 173 4.66 -3.59 16.11
C TYR A 173 5.22 -2.28 16.69
N VAL A 174 4.54 -1.16 16.45
CA VAL A 174 4.89 0.15 16.99
C VAL A 174 3.59 0.86 17.37
N SER A 175 3.57 1.49 18.55
CA SER A 175 2.43 2.23 19.11
C SER A 175 2.78 3.68 19.35
#